data_AF-R9PSR0-F1
#
_entry.id   AF-R9PSR0-F1
#
_cell.length_a   1.000
_cell.length_b   1.000
_cell.length_c   1.000
_cell.angle_alpha   90.00
_cell.angle_beta   90.00
_cell.angle_gamma   90.00
#
_symmetry.space_group_name_H-M   'P 1'
#
loop_
_entity.id
_entity.type
_entity.pdbx_description
1 polymer ?
#
loop_
_entity_poly.entity_id
_entity_poly.type
_entity_poly.pdbx_seq_one_letter_code
_entity_poly.pdbx_strand_id
1 'polypeptide(L)'
;MAFYGFLFNCASQTPLQTLMVFSAAQLEILQLKLSRSFEETVSSEEAKLEHVKKLIREHQFLIQFVTNLNEAIKYTILLEFAVESVHGAGALLQLISTKKAIEIPYALMYLSLLVINMSALAWSANEVTTQSENVTVGVYGSNWTAQSAPLKKLLLMVLMRAQKPLSIDVGPFRPMNNEAALMTAKGSYTYAQFMIHSRSISK
;
A
#
# COMPACT_ATOMS: atom_id res chain seq x y z
N MET A 1 21.64 6.23 -19.87
CA MET A 1 22.00 5.91 -18.47
C MET A 1 20.80 6.13 -17.54
N ALA A 2 20.31 7.36 -17.34
CA ALA A 2 19.21 7.64 -16.39
C ALA A 2 17.89 6.86 -16.66
N PHE A 3 17.51 6.72 -17.94
CA PHE A 3 16.33 5.94 -18.33
C PHE A 3 16.42 4.46 -17.94
N TYR A 4 17.59 3.83 -18.13
CA TYR A 4 17.82 2.43 -17.71
C TYR A 4 17.78 2.27 -16.19
N GLY A 5 18.33 3.23 -15.45
CA GLY A 5 18.26 3.23 -13.98
C GLY A 5 16.83 3.31 -13.46
N PHE A 6 15.99 4.14 -14.08
CA PHE A 6 14.57 4.23 -13.76
C PHE A 6 13.81 2.94 -14.09
N LEU A 7 14.04 2.35 -15.27
CA LEU A 7 13.41 1.08 -15.63
C LEU A 7 13.79 -0.05 -14.67
N PHE A 8 15.06 -0.10 -14.24
CA PHE A 8 15.52 -1.07 -13.25
C PHE A 8 14.86 -0.84 -11.89
N ASN A 9 14.77 0.41 -11.43
CA ASN A 9 14.08 0.76 -10.20
C ASN A 9 12.60 0.38 -10.27
N CYS A 10 11.88 0.75 -11.34
CA CYS A 10 10.49 0.33 -11.56
C CYS A 10 10.32 -1.19 -11.54
N ALA A 11 11.17 -1.92 -12.26
CA ALA A 11 11.15 -3.38 -12.27
C ALA A 11 11.35 -3.97 -10.86
N SER A 12 12.20 -3.36 -10.02
CA SER A 12 12.41 -3.80 -8.64
C SER A 12 11.23 -3.52 -7.70
N GLN A 13 10.38 -2.54 -8.03
CA GLN A 13 9.25 -2.10 -7.20
C GLN A 13 7.97 -2.89 -7.51
N THR A 14 7.79 -3.32 -8.76
CA THR A 14 6.61 -4.10 -9.18
C THR A 14 6.31 -5.35 -8.32
N PRO A 15 7.30 -6.12 -7.81
CA PRO A 15 7.02 -7.25 -6.93
C PRO A 15 6.44 -6.81 -5.58
N LEU A 16 6.92 -5.69 -5.03
CA LEU A 16 6.41 -5.15 -3.76
C LEU A 16 4.96 -4.70 -3.94
N GLN A 17 4.69 -3.98 -5.02
CA GLN A 17 3.35 -3.52 -5.36
C GLN A 17 2.38 -4.67 -5.56
N THR A 18 2.78 -5.71 -6.31
CA THR A 18 1.94 -6.89 -6.55
C THR A 18 1.63 -7.66 -5.27
N LEU A 19 2.58 -7.80 -4.35
CA LEU A 19 2.34 -8.41 -3.03
C LEU A 19 1.33 -7.62 -2.20
N MET A 20 1.42 -6.28 -2.20
CA MET A 20 0.45 -5.43 -1.51
C MET A 20 -0.95 -5.57 -2.10
N VAL A 21 -1.08 -5.48 -3.44
CA VAL A 21 -2.37 -5.66 -4.13
C VAL A 21 -2.94 -7.05 -3.89
N PHE A 22 -2.10 -8.09 -3.92
CA PHE A 22 -2.51 -9.45 -3.58
C PHE A 22 -3.06 -9.53 -2.16
N SER A 23 -2.39 -8.91 -1.19
CA SER A 23 -2.86 -8.90 0.20
C SER A 23 -4.20 -8.17 0.36
N ALA A 24 -4.38 -7.04 -0.32
CA ALA A 24 -5.63 -6.30 -0.33
C ALA A 24 -6.77 -7.12 -0.96
N ALA A 25 -6.51 -7.77 -2.11
CA ALA A 25 -7.49 -8.64 -2.77
C ALA A 25 -7.90 -9.82 -1.88
N GLN A 26 -6.97 -10.42 -1.13
CA GLN A 26 -7.30 -11.50 -0.19
C GLN A 26 -8.17 -11.02 0.97
N LEU A 27 -7.95 -9.79 1.46
CA LEU A 27 -8.81 -9.17 2.48
C LEU A 27 -10.22 -8.91 1.94
N GLU A 28 -10.33 -8.43 0.70
CA GLU A 28 -11.61 -8.23 0.03
C GLU A 28 -12.37 -9.56 -0.18
N ILE A 29 -11.68 -10.61 -0.64
CA ILE A 29 -12.26 -11.95 -0.77
C ILE A 29 -12.77 -12.46 0.58
N LEU A 30 -12.01 -12.25 1.66
CA LEU A 30 -12.43 -12.61 3.00
C LEU A 30 -13.69 -11.84 3.42
N GLN A 31 -13.77 -10.54 3.13
CA GLN A 31 -14.95 -9.71 3.40
C GLN A 31 -16.19 -10.26 2.68
N LEU A 32 -16.06 -10.59 1.39
CA LEU A 32 -17.15 -11.16 0.59
C LEU A 32 -17.60 -12.51 1.12
N LYS A 33 -16.65 -13.39 1.48
CA LYS A 33 -16.96 -14.68 2.12
C LYS A 33 -17.69 -14.49 3.45
N LEU A 34 -17.25 -13.55 4.29
CA LEU A 34 -17.90 -13.23 5.57
C LEU A 34 -19.33 -12.73 5.38
N SER A 35 -19.56 -11.82 4.42
CA SER A 35 -20.89 -11.29 4.14
C SER A 35 -21.86 -12.38 3.68
N ARG A 36 -21.39 -13.34 2.85
CA ARG A 36 -22.22 -14.43 2.30
C ARG A 36 -22.28 -15.68 3.17
N SER A 37 -21.52 -15.74 4.27
CA SER A 37 -21.35 -16.92 5.13
C SER A 37 -22.67 -17.50 5.67
N PHE A 38 -23.71 -16.67 5.77
CA PHE A 38 -25.01 -17.04 6.34
C PHE A 38 -26.17 -16.94 5.32
N GLU A 39 -25.89 -16.59 4.06
CA GLU A 39 -26.88 -16.59 2.97
C GLU A 39 -26.99 -17.97 2.32
N GLU A 40 -25.88 -18.72 2.25
CA GLU A 40 -25.89 -20.10 1.80
C GLU A 40 -26.63 -20.98 2.82
N THR A 41 -27.54 -21.81 2.33
CA THR A 41 -28.35 -22.78 3.09
C THR A 41 -27.50 -23.91 3.66
N VAL A 42 -26.55 -23.58 4.54
CA VAL A 42 -25.77 -24.56 5.30
C VAL A 42 -26.72 -25.24 6.28
N SER A 43 -27.05 -26.50 5.99
CA SER A 43 -28.14 -27.26 6.62
C SER A 43 -27.89 -27.69 8.08
N SER A 44 -26.67 -27.54 8.59
CA SER A 44 -26.30 -27.90 9.97
C SER A 44 -25.54 -26.78 10.68
N GLU A 45 -25.91 -26.48 11.93
CA GLU A 45 -25.21 -25.51 12.80
C GLU A 45 -23.72 -25.85 12.99
N GLU A 46 -23.37 -27.15 13.01
CA GLU A 46 -21.98 -27.59 13.13
C GLU A 46 -21.16 -27.21 11.89
N ALA A 47 -21.76 -27.32 10.70
CA ALA A 47 -21.12 -26.93 9.46
C ALA A 47 -20.93 -25.41 9.36
N LYS A 48 -21.89 -24.61 9.84
CA LYS A 48 -21.74 -23.14 9.95
C LYS A 48 -20.60 -22.77 10.90
N LEU A 49 -20.52 -23.44 12.04
CA LEU A 49 -19.46 -23.22 13.02
C LEU A 49 -18.08 -23.52 12.45
N GLU A 50 -17.93 -24.64 11.74
CA GLU A 50 -16.65 -25.00 11.11
C GLU A 50 -16.29 -24.05 9.97
N HIS A 51 -17.28 -23.60 9.19
CA HIS A 51 -17.08 -22.59 8.15
C HIS A 51 -16.56 -21.27 8.73
N VAL A 52 -17.19 -20.75 9.79
CA VAL A 52 -16.74 -19.50 10.44
C VAL A 52 -15.36 -19.67 11.06
N LYS A 53 -15.06 -20.81 11.69
CA LYS A 53 -13.70 -21.09 12.18
C LYS A 53 -12.66 -21.07 11.06
N LYS A 54 -12.98 -21.62 9.88
CA LYS A 54 -12.11 -21.56 8.71
C LYS A 54 -11.85 -20.12 8.28
N LEU A 55 -12.89 -19.28 8.18
CA LEU A 55 -12.74 -17.86 7.84
C LEU A 55 -11.90 -17.09 8.87
N ILE A 56 -12.03 -17.41 10.16
CA ILE A 56 -11.21 -16.81 11.22
C ILE A 56 -9.74 -17.21 11.06
N ARG A 57 -9.45 -18.48 10.75
CA ARG A 57 -8.09 -18.93 10.47
C ARG A 57 -7.51 -18.22 9.23
N GLU A 58 -8.31 -18.06 8.17
CA GLU A 58 -7.92 -17.28 6.99
C GLU A 58 -7.62 -15.83 7.36
N HIS A 59 -8.46 -15.18 8.17
CA HIS A 59 -8.22 -13.81 8.64
C HIS A 59 -6.94 -13.67 9.48
N GLN A 60 -6.71 -14.60 10.41
CA GLN A 60 -5.49 -14.63 11.22
C GLN A 60 -4.24 -14.83 10.37
N PHE A 61 -4.31 -15.72 9.37
CA PHE A 61 -3.23 -15.93 8.42
C PHE A 61 -2.93 -14.64 7.63
N LEU A 62 -3.96 -13.95 7.14
CA LEU A 62 -3.79 -12.68 6.40
C LEU A 62 -3.20 -11.57 7.28
N ILE A 63 -3.64 -11.45 8.53
CA ILE A 63 -3.03 -10.53 9.50
C ILE A 63 -1.54 -10.81 9.65
N GLN A 64 -1.16 -12.07 9.85
CA GLN A 64 0.24 -12.44 10.01
C GLN A 64 1.03 -12.19 8.72
N PHE A 65 0.44 -12.50 7.56
CA PHE A 65 1.04 -12.27 6.26
C PHE A 65 1.34 -10.80 6.02
N VAL A 66 0.36 -9.90 6.23
CA VAL A 66 0.54 -8.45 6.06
C VAL A 66 1.54 -7.90 7.07
N THR A 67 1.52 -8.39 8.31
CA THR A 67 2.50 -7.97 9.35
C THR A 67 3.93 -8.35 8.96
N ASN A 68 4.12 -9.59 8.49
CA ASN A 68 5.43 -10.06 8.03
C ASN A 68 5.88 -9.31 6.77
N LEU A 69 4.94 -9.03 5.86
CA LEU A 69 5.20 -8.24 4.66
C LEU A 69 5.68 -6.84 5.07
N ASN A 70 4.97 -6.16 5.98
CA ASN A 70 5.36 -4.84 6.48
C ASN A 70 6.79 -4.84 7.06
N GLU A 71 7.10 -5.79 7.95
CA GLU A 71 8.44 -5.90 8.54
C GLU A 71 9.54 -6.12 7.49
N ALA A 72 9.25 -6.88 6.43
CA ALA A 72 10.19 -7.16 5.36
C ALA A 72 10.40 -5.96 4.42
N ILE A 73 9.35 -5.17 4.16
CA ILE A 73 9.37 -4.13 3.11
C ILE A 73 9.50 -2.70 3.63
N LYS A 74 9.23 -2.43 4.92
CA LYS A 74 9.21 -1.05 5.45
C LYS A 74 10.50 -0.27 5.23
N TYR A 75 11.66 -0.91 5.37
CA TYR A 75 12.96 -0.26 5.13
C TYR A 75 13.29 -0.19 3.63
N THR A 76 12.84 -1.16 2.85
CA THR A 76 12.96 -1.14 1.39
C THR A 76 12.20 0.04 0.82
N ILE A 77 10.94 0.25 1.25
CA ILE A 77 10.11 1.40 0.89
C ILE A 77 10.81 2.70 1.30
N LEU A 78 11.40 2.78 2.49
CA LEU A 78 12.14 3.98 2.91
C LEU A 78 13.32 4.32 1.97
N LEU A 79 14.10 3.32 1.55
CA LEU A 79 15.18 3.52 0.58
C LEU A 79 14.65 3.93 -0.78
N GLU A 80 13.53 3.36 -1.18
CA GLU A 80 12.82 3.69 -2.41
C GLU A 80 12.42 5.16 -2.46
N PHE A 81 11.82 5.67 -1.38
CA PHE A 81 11.51 7.09 -1.21
C PHE A 81 12.73 8.00 -1.37
N ALA A 82 13.88 7.61 -0.82
CA ALA A 82 15.12 8.36 -0.95
C ALA A 82 15.64 8.36 -2.39
N VAL A 83 15.65 7.19 -3.04
CA VAL A 83 16.10 7.01 -4.42
C VAL A 83 15.22 7.82 -5.38
N GLU A 84 13.91 7.75 -5.22
CA GLU A 84 12.98 8.52 -6.05
C GLU A 84 13.09 10.03 -5.85
N SER A 85 13.39 10.48 -4.62
CA SER A 85 13.65 11.89 -4.35
C SER A 85 14.87 12.42 -5.11
N VAL A 86 15.93 11.60 -5.21
CA VAL A 86 17.13 11.93 -5.99
C VAL A 86 16.83 11.97 -7.50
N HIS A 87 16.07 10.99 -8.01
CA HIS A 87 15.63 10.97 -9.41
C HIS A 87 14.76 12.18 -9.76
N GLY A 88 13.80 12.52 -8.89
CA GLY A 88 12.93 13.69 -9.05
C GLY A 88 13.72 14.99 -9.09
N ALA A 89 14.69 15.17 -8.19
CA ALA A 89 15.54 16.35 -8.19
C ALA A 89 16.44 16.45 -9.43
N GLY A 90 16.99 15.32 -9.90
CA GLY A 90 17.77 15.27 -11.14
C GLY A 90 16.94 15.70 -12.35
N ALA A 91 15.69 15.24 -12.42
CA ALA A 91 14.74 15.63 -13.46
C ALA A 91 14.37 17.12 -13.42
N LEU A 92 14.15 17.67 -12.21
CA LEU A 92 13.91 19.11 -12.02
C LEU A 92 15.12 19.95 -12.45
N LEU A 93 16.34 19.53 -12.09
CA LEU A 93 17.55 20.21 -12.54
C LEU A 93 17.71 20.18 -14.06
N GLN A 94 17.39 19.07 -14.71
CA GLN A 94 17.43 18.95 -16.15
C GLN A 94 16.45 19.92 -16.82
N LEU A 95 15.23 20.04 -16.29
CA LEU A 95 14.24 21.01 -16.77
C LEU A 95 14.73 22.46 -16.64
N ILE A 96 15.34 22.82 -15.51
CA ILE A 96 15.81 24.19 -15.24
C ILE A 96 17.06 24.51 -16.06
N SER A 97 17.96 23.54 -16.27
CA SER A 97 19.28 23.78 -16.86
C SER A 97 19.31 23.59 -18.38
N THR A 98 18.33 22.90 -18.98
CA THR A 98 18.42 22.59 -20.42
C THR A 98 18.16 23.82 -21.28
N LYS A 99 18.97 23.97 -22.33
CA LYS A 99 18.79 24.98 -23.39
C LYS A 99 18.19 24.38 -24.66
N LYS A 100 18.04 23.06 -24.72
CA LYS A 100 17.55 22.35 -25.90
C LYS A 100 16.07 22.04 -25.74
N ALA A 101 15.25 22.60 -26.63
CA ALA A 101 13.81 22.39 -26.61
C ALA A 101 13.40 20.91 -26.68
N ILE A 102 14.21 20.07 -27.35
CA ILE A 102 13.94 18.63 -27.49
C ILE A 102 14.06 17.85 -26.18
N GLU A 103 14.81 18.35 -25.18
CA GLU A 103 15.02 17.65 -23.90
C GLU A 103 13.88 17.90 -22.89
N ILE A 104 13.12 18.99 -23.07
CA ILE A 104 11.98 19.37 -22.22
C ILE A 104 10.88 18.29 -22.18
N PRO A 105 10.36 17.78 -23.33
CA PRO A 105 9.31 16.76 -23.29
C PRO A 105 9.77 15.45 -22.63
N TYR A 106 11.03 15.05 -22.80
CA TYR A 106 11.56 13.86 -22.13
C TYR A 106 11.62 14.03 -20.62
N ALA A 107 12.02 15.20 -20.13
CA ALA A 107 12.09 15.45 -18.69
C ALA A 107 10.70 15.57 -18.06
N LEU A 108 9.72 16.15 -18.77
CA LEU A 108 8.31 16.16 -18.33
C LEU A 108 7.72 14.75 -18.30
N MET A 109 7.94 13.95 -19.34
CA MET A 109 7.52 12.55 -19.38
C MET A 109 8.15 11.78 -18.21
N TYR A 110 9.43 11.97 -17.96
CA TYR A 110 10.13 11.31 -16.86
C TYR A 110 9.57 11.68 -15.48
N LEU A 111 9.29 12.98 -15.22
CA LEU A 111 8.62 13.41 -14.00
C LEU A 111 7.23 12.80 -13.85
N SER A 112 6.46 12.72 -14.94
CA SER A 112 5.12 12.13 -14.90
C SER A 112 5.17 10.65 -14.50
N LEU A 113 6.17 9.90 -14.99
CA LEU A 113 6.36 8.49 -14.64
C LEU A 113 6.72 8.31 -13.17
N LEU A 114 7.58 9.17 -12.60
CA LEU A 114 7.91 9.16 -11.17
C LEU A 114 6.67 9.40 -10.30
N VAL A 115 5.84 10.38 -10.67
CA VAL A 115 4.61 10.69 -9.93
C VAL A 115 3.61 9.53 -10.00
N ILE A 116 3.44 8.92 -11.17
CA ILE A 116 2.57 7.75 -11.34
C ILE A 116 3.06 6.59 -10.45
N ASN A 117 4.36 6.33 -10.43
CA ASN A 117 4.96 5.25 -9.66
C ASN A 117 4.71 5.42 -8.15
N MET A 118 5.02 6.60 -7.60
CA MET A 118 4.73 6.94 -6.20
C MET A 118 3.26 6.81 -5.86
N SER A 119 2.39 7.33 -6.74
CA SER A 119 0.95 7.31 -6.53
C SER A 119 0.43 5.87 -6.52
N ALA A 120 0.95 5.02 -7.40
CA ALA A 120 0.56 3.62 -7.50
C ALA A 120 1.01 2.81 -6.26
N LEU A 121 2.21 3.06 -5.75
CA LEU A 121 2.70 2.44 -4.52
C LEU A 121 1.88 2.89 -3.29
N ALA A 122 1.64 4.20 -3.17
CA ALA A 122 0.84 4.76 -2.07
C ALA A 122 -0.61 4.27 -2.11
N TRP A 123 -1.20 4.17 -3.31
CA TRP A 123 -2.52 3.58 -3.51
C TRP A 123 -2.56 2.13 -3.01
N SER A 124 -1.59 1.30 -3.42
CA SER A 124 -1.54 -0.12 -3.00
C SER A 124 -1.43 -0.27 -1.48
N ALA A 125 -0.62 0.54 -0.81
CA ALA A 125 -0.52 0.52 0.65
C ALA A 125 -1.83 1.01 1.34
N ASN A 126 -2.45 2.06 0.80
CA ASN A 126 -3.72 2.57 1.29
C ASN A 126 -4.86 1.55 1.12
N GLU A 127 -4.87 0.82 0.01
CA GLU A 127 -5.86 -0.21 -0.28
C GLU A 127 -5.79 -1.35 0.76
N VAL A 128 -4.59 -1.79 1.16
CA VAL A 128 -4.42 -2.78 2.25
C VAL A 128 -5.07 -2.30 3.55
N THR A 129 -4.87 -1.03 3.88
CA THR A 129 -5.44 -0.40 5.08
C THR A 129 -6.96 -0.34 4.99
N THR A 130 -7.47 0.14 3.86
CA THR A 130 -8.91 0.28 3.58
C THR A 130 -9.61 -1.08 3.64
N GLN A 131 -9.06 -2.10 2.98
CA GLN A 131 -9.64 -3.45 2.99
C GLN A 131 -9.55 -4.10 4.37
N SER A 132 -8.51 -3.81 5.15
CA SER A 132 -8.42 -4.27 6.54
C SER A 132 -9.53 -3.69 7.42
N GLU A 133 -9.92 -2.42 7.23
CA GLU A 133 -11.02 -1.79 7.96
C GLU A 133 -12.38 -2.37 7.51
N ASN A 134 -12.53 -2.60 6.21
CA ASN A 134 -13.74 -3.11 5.59
C ASN A 134 -14.10 -4.56 6.00
N VAL A 135 -13.18 -5.31 6.62
CA VAL A 135 -13.51 -6.61 7.25
C VAL A 135 -14.68 -6.46 8.22
N THR A 136 -14.74 -5.34 8.95
CA THR A 136 -15.84 -5.00 9.86
C THR A 136 -17.18 -4.90 9.11
N VAL A 137 -17.17 -4.27 7.93
CA VAL A 137 -18.35 -4.14 7.06
C VAL A 137 -18.81 -5.51 6.56
N GLY A 138 -17.88 -6.41 6.20
CA GLY A 138 -18.21 -7.79 5.81
C GLY A 138 -18.92 -8.58 6.92
N VAL A 139 -18.48 -8.43 8.17
CA VAL A 139 -19.16 -9.06 9.31
C VAL A 139 -20.53 -8.43 9.54
N TYR A 140 -20.68 -7.10 9.46
CA TYR A 140 -21.97 -6.43 9.63
C TYR A 140 -22.98 -6.75 8.53
N GLY A 141 -22.51 -6.92 7.29
CA GLY A 141 -23.34 -7.34 6.15
C GLY A 141 -23.81 -8.79 6.25
N SER A 142 -23.19 -9.60 7.11
CA SER A 142 -23.61 -10.96 7.38
C SER A 142 -24.81 -10.98 8.36
N ASN A 143 -25.65 -12.01 8.33
CA ASN A 143 -26.78 -12.16 9.29
C ASN A 143 -26.31 -12.60 10.70
N TRP A 144 -25.26 -11.98 11.23
CA TRP A 144 -24.56 -12.36 12.47
C TRP A 144 -25.42 -12.20 13.74
N THR A 145 -26.39 -11.29 13.73
CA THR A 145 -27.24 -10.98 14.90
C THR A 145 -28.21 -12.12 15.23
N ALA A 146 -28.67 -12.83 14.20
CA ALA A 146 -29.58 -13.97 14.28
C ALA A 146 -28.88 -15.32 14.50
N GLN A 147 -27.54 -15.35 14.59
CA GLN A 147 -26.78 -16.59 14.79
C GLN A 147 -26.73 -17.04 16.25
N SER A 148 -26.37 -18.31 16.45
CA SER A 148 -26.20 -18.92 17.77
C SER A 148 -25.12 -18.21 18.60
N ALA A 149 -25.25 -18.27 19.93
CA ALA A 149 -24.31 -17.66 20.88
C ALA A 149 -22.81 -17.97 20.61
N PRO A 150 -22.39 -19.22 20.29
CA PRO A 150 -20.98 -19.50 19.98
C PRO A 150 -20.50 -18.79 18.71
N LEU A 151 -21.31 -18.74 17.65
CA LEU A 151 -20.99 -18.03 16.41
C LEU A 151 -20.88 -16.52 16.65
N LYS A 152 -21.84 -15.96 17.39
CA LYS A 152 -21.84 -14.53 17.74
C LYS A 152 -20.57 -14.12 18.48
N LYS A 153 -20.11 -14.94 19.44
CA LYS A 153 -18.86 -14.71 20.18
C LYS A 153 -17.64 -14.70 19.26
N LEU A 154 -17.58 -15.62 18.30
CA LEU A 154 -16.49 -15.70 17.32
C LEU A 154 -16.44 -14.47 16.40
N LEU A 155 -17.60 -14.04 15.88
CA LEU A 155 -17.69 -12.86 15.03
C LEU A 155 -17.37 -11.56 15.79
N LEU A 156 -17.77 -11.46 17.06
CA LEU A 156 -17.38 -10.34 17.93
C LEU A 156 -15.86 -10.26 18.11
N MET A 157 -15.16 -11.39 18.23
CA MET A 157 -13.70 -11.39 18.29
C MET A 157 -13.06 -10.89 16.98
N VAL A 158 -13.63 -11.23 15.83
CA VAL A 158 -13.20 -10.68 14.52
C VAL A 158 -13.42 -9.17 14.49
N LEU A 159 -14.62 -8.69 14.87
CA LEU A 159 -14.93 -7.26 14.93
C LEU A 159 -13.95 -6.50 15.82
N MET A 160 -13.67 -7.02 17.02
CA MET A 160 -12.69 -6.42 17.94
C MET A 160 -11.28 -6.37 17.35
N ARG A 161 -10.86 -7.39 16.60
CA ARG A 161 -9.53 -7.40 15.96
C ARG A 161 -9.46 -6.45 14.77
N ALA A 162 -10.54 -6.33 14.00
CA ALA A 162 -10.64 -5.48 12.82
C ALA A 162 -10.62 -3.98 13.15
N GLN A 163 -10.88 -3.59 14.41
CA GLN A 163 -10.70 -2.19 14.87
C GLN A 163 -9.24 -1.71 14.84
N LYS A 164 -8.27 -2.61 14.66
CA LYS A 164 -6.85 -2.28 14.51
C LYS A 164 -6.45 -2.52 13.05
N PRO A 165 -6.51 -1.50 12.18
CA PRO A 165 -6.24 -1.65 10.76
C PRO A 165 -4.81 -2.13 10.52
N LEU A 166 -4.65 -2.96 9.51
CA LEU A 166 -3.33 -3.36 9.00
C LEU A 166 -2.81 -2.22 8.12
N SER A 167 -1.60 -1.77 8.39
CA SER A 167 -0.95 -0.71 7.60
C SER A 167 0.44 -1.14 7.18
N ILE A 168 0.90 -0.59 6.06
CA ILE A 168 2.27 -0.72 5.58
C ILE A 168 3.00 0.57 5.94
N ASP A 169 4.11 0.47 6.67
CA ASP A 169 4.86 1.61 7.19
C ASP A 169 6.06 1.97 6.31
N VAL A 170 6.41 3.26 6.33
CA VAL A 170 7.66 3.76 5.75
C VAL A 170 8.72 3.80 6.84
N GLY A 171 9.53 2.74 6.93
CA GLY A 171 10.56 2.59 7.95
C GLY A 171 10.01 2.75 9.39
N PRO A 172 10.71 3.47 10.28
CA PRO A 172 10.24 3.75 11.64
C PRO A 172 9.30 4.98 11.73
N PHE A 173 8.87 5.54 10.59
CA PHE A 173 8.19 6.84 10.56
C PHE A 173 6.68 6.71 10.67
N ARG A 174 5.99 6.63 9.54
CA ARG A 174 4.52 6.67 9.44
C ARG A 174 4.01 5.63 8.44
N PRO A 175 2.73 5.25 8.55
CA PRO A 175 2.06 4.45 7.53
C PRO A 175 2.15 5.16 6.18
N MET A 176 2.42 4.36 5.15
CA MET A 176 2.46 4.81 3.77
C MET A 176 1.06 5.21 3.32
N ASN A 177 0.89 6.47 2.97
CA ASN A 177 -0.35 7.04 2.48
C ASN A 177 -0.05 8.11 1.42
N ASN A 178 -1.08 8.78 0.91
CA ASN A 178 -0.93 9.87 -0.06
C ASN A 178 -0.06 11.04 0.45
N GLU A 179 0.08 11.22 1.77
CA GLU A 179 0.97 12.21 2.38
C GLU A 179 2.46 11.87 2.15
N ALA A 180 2.81 10.58 2.06
CA ALA A 180 4.16 10.13 1.77
C ALA A 180 4.61 10.54 0.34
N ALA A 181 3.69 10.52 -0.64
CA ALA A 181 3.96 11.04 -1.97
C ALA A 181 4.29 12.56 -1.93
N LEU A 182 3.57 13.33 -1.12
CA LEU A 182 3.85 14.75 -0.92
C LEU A 182 5.22 14.97 -0.24
N MET A 183 5.61 14.11 0.70
CA MET A 183 6.92 14.14 1.34
C MET A 183 8.05 13.94 0.31
N THR A 184 7.89 13.00 -0.61
CA THR A 184 8.82 12.76 -1.72
C THR A 184 8.98 13.99 -2.60
N ALA A 185 7.86 14.62 -2.96
CA ALA A 185 7.87 15.82 -3.79
C ALA A 185 8.62 16.98 -3.09
N LYS A 186 8.35 17.18 -1.78
CA LYS A 186 9.07 18.17 -0.96
C LYS A 186 10.56 17.85 -0.84
N GLY A 187 10.91 16.58 -0.66
CA GLY A 187 12.31 16.12 -0.61
C GLY A 187 13.05 16.39 -1.92
N SER A 188 12.42 16.06 -3.05
CA SER A 188 12.94 16.34 -4.40
C SER A 188 13.20 17.83 -4.62
N TYR A 189 12.23 18.68 -4.24
CA TYR A 189 12.37 20.13 -4.37
C TYR A 189 13.51 20.68 -3.49
N THR A 190 13.57 20.26 -2.22
CA THR A 190 14.61 20.70 -1.28
C THR A 190 16.00 20.30 -1.79
N TYR A 191 16.15 19.07 -2.27
CA TYR A 191 17.42 18.58 -2.82
C TYR A 191 17.80 19.30 -4.12
N ALA A 192 16.82 19.56 -5.01
CA ALA A 192 17.05 20.37 -6.20
C ALA A 192 17.53 21.79 -5.86
N GLN A 193 16.89 22.45 -4.89
CA GLN A 193 17.27 23.78 -4.44
C GLN A 193 18.69 23.82 -3.85
N PHE A 194 19.04 22.82 -3.04
CA PHE A 194 20.40 22.67 -2.51
C PHE A 194 21.46 22.55 -3.63
N MET A 195 21.18 21.74 -4.66
CA MET A 195 22.09 21.58 -5.80
C MET A 195 22.21 22.85 -6.67
N ILE A 196 21.14 23.63 -6.79
CA ILE A 196 21.18 24.93 -7.48
C ILE A 196 22.04 25.92 -6.70
N HIS A 197 21.84 25.99 -5.38
CA HIS A 197 22.57 26.89 -4.50
C HIS A 197 24.08 26.59 -4.46
N SER A 198 24.47 25.32 -4.34
CA SER A 198 25.88 24.92 -4.35
C SER A 198 26.59 25.24 -5.67
N ARG A 199 25.89 25.13 -6.82
CA ARG A 199 26.41 25.58 -8.13
C ARG A 199 26.61 27.09 -8.21
N SER A 200 25.83 27.88 -7.48
CA SER A 200 25.97 29.34 -7.46
C SER A 200 27.16 29.82 -6.64
N ILE A 201 27.57 29.08 -5.60
CA ILE A 201 28.72 29.43 -4.75
C ILE A 201 30.06 29.07 -5.42
N SER A 202 30.05 28.12 -6.35
CA SER A 202 31.25 27.65 -7.04
C SER A 202 31.68 28.54 -8.23
N LYS A 203 30.89 29.55 -8.59
CA LYS A 203 31.20 30.53 -9.65
C LYS A 203 31.61 31.85 -9.04
#